data_AF-A0A951XE36-F1
#
_entry.id   AF-A0A951XE36-F1
#
_cell.length_a   1.000
_cell.length_b   1.000
_cell.length_c   1.000
_cell.angle_alpha   90.00
_cell.angle_beta   90.00
_cell.angle_gamma   90.00
#
_symmetry.space_group_name_H-M   'P 1'
#
loop_
_entity.id
_entity.type
_entity.pdbx_description
1 polymer ?
#
loop_
_entity_poly.entity_id
_entity_poly.type
_entity_poly.pdbx_seq_one_letter_code
_entity_poly.pdbx_strand_id
1 'polypeptide(L)'
;MSESASTSNATRLLPVFIKMEYASVLILGAEKKGIEIVKQILHDLPDATAVLADRAIDPELKRDLDFFARLIIVESSYHQTLLDHTDMVIVNVDDTALIASVCEDARQRGIWVHVVDRPELSDVLFNSGFIEREIVNVGNSGYSPANLKTSGITPKPGSHGEIRWRRIATWSLFAFFFMFIGHLIISFLPLPDMIATIKEGMQQLDRQFYWMIVAGFVAQMVDGMLGMGYGVVSITILMSLGLNLPAISGSIHTAEMFSSGASGYTHYKFGNVNKKLFKTLLIPGVIGAVLGAVLLSTYGEKYATYFRPLIAGYTLLLGVRILIISFRKRT
;
A
#
# COMPACT_ATOMS: atom_id res chain seq x y z
N MET A 1 -51.41 12.42 -1.52
CA MET A 1 -50.68 13.00 -2.66
C MET A 1 -49.29 12.41 -2.63
N SER A 2 -48.93 11.72 -3.72
CA SER A 2 -47.71 10.94 -3.87
C SER A 2 -46.49 11.86 -3.91
N GLU A 3 -45.54 11.60 -3.02
CA GLU A 3 -44.19 12.15 -3.06
C GLU A 3 -43.39 11.30 -4.05
N SER A 4 -43.06 11.88 -5.20
CA SER A 4 -42.32 11.20 -6.26
C SER A 4 -40.87 10.98 -5.82
N ALA A 5 -40.50 9.72 -5.60
CA ALA A 5 -39.14 9.32 -5.32
C ALA A 5 -38.19 9.78 -6.45
N SER A 6 -37.24 10.67 -6.14
CA SER A 6 -36.11 10.93 -7.03
C SER A 6 -35.20 9.69 -7.00
N THR A 7 -35.40 8.80 -7.95
CA THR A 7 -34.52 7.65 -8.20
C THR A 7 -33.15 8.18 -8.60
N SER A 8 -32.18 8.20 -7.67
CA SER A 8 -30.77 8.37 -8.06
C SER A 8 -30.38 7.14 -8.87
N ASN A 9 -30.25 7.29 -10.19
CA ASN A 9 -29.73 6.25 -11.07
C ASN A 9 -28.28 5.96 -10.66
N ALA A 10 -28.07 4.96 -9.81
CA ALA A 10 -26.74 4.52 -9.42
C ALA A 10 -26.07 3.85 -10.63
N THR A 11 -25.10 4.51 -11.25
CA THR A 11 -24.27 3.95 -12.33
C THR A 11 -23.58 2.69 -11.83
N ARG A 12 -23.87 1.55 -12.46
CA ARG A 12 -23.27 0.25 -12.12
C ARG A 12 -22.02 0.05 -12.98
N LEU A 13 -20.85 0.34 -12.42
CA LEU A 13 -19.56 0.12 -13.09
C LEU A 13 -18.88 -1.14 -12.55
N LEU A 14 -18.18 -1.84 -13.44
CA LEU A 14 -17.30 -2.94 -13.07
C LEU A 14 -15.86 -2.41 -12.98
N PRO A 15 -15.17 -2.56 -11.83
CA PRO A 15 -13.77 -2.18 -11.72
C PRO A 15 -12.93 -3.18 -12.52
N VAL A 16 -12.35 -2.70 -13.61
CA VAL A 16 -11.46 -3.45 -14.50
C VAL A 16 -10.14 -2.71 -14.63
N PHE A 17 -9.04 -3.45 -14.70
CA PHE A 17 -7.72 -2.91 -14.98
C PHE A 17 -7.38 -3.20 -16.45
N ILE A 18 -7.10 -2.16 -17.21
CA ILE A 18 -6.82 -2.25 -18.65
C ILE A 18 -5.35 -1.91 -18.88
N LYS A 19 -4.66 -2.75 -19.65
CA LYS A 19 -3.29 -2.46 -20.09
C LYS A 19 -3.36 -1.54 -21.31
N MET A 20 -2.95 -0.29 -21.14
CA MET A 20 -3.07 0.76 -22.17
C MET A 20 -1.80 0.91 -23.05
N GLU A 21 -0.78 0.06 -22.88
CA GLU A 21 0.50 0.12 -23.62
C GLU A 21 0.33 0.14 -25.15
N TYR A 22 -0.74 -0.49 -25.66
CA TYR A 22 -1.05 -0.57 -27.09
C TYR A 22 -2.34 0.15 -27.48
N ALA A 23 -2.97 0.86 -26.53
CA ALA A 23 -4.23 1.54 -26.78
C ALA A 23 -3.99 2.89 -27.48
N SER A 24 -4.85 3.20 -28.44
CA SER A 24 -4.93 4.49 -29.10
C SER A 24 -6.01 5.35 -28.44
N VAL A 25 -5.60 6.47 -27.85
CA VAL A 25 -6.50 7.36 -27.09
C VAL A 25 -6.71 8.67 -27.86
N LEU A 26 -7.96 8.98 -28.21
CA LEU A 26 -8.36 10.28 -28.74
C LEU A 26 -8.79 11.20 -27.60
N ILE A 27 -8.29 12.42 -27.58
CA ILE A 27 -8.64 13.44 -26.59
C ILE A 27 -9.21 14.64 -27.34
N LEU A 28 -10.46 14.96 -27.07
CA LEU A 28 -11.18 16.09 -27.67
C LEU A 28 -11.22 17.25 -26.68
N GLY A 29 -10.66 18.39 -27.07
CA GLY A 29 -10.62 19.61 -26.26
C GLY A 29 -9.32 19.75 -25.46
N ALA A 30 -8.58 20.81 -25.76
CA ALA A 30 -7.27 21.16 -25.21
C ALA A 30 -7.36 22.20 -24.09
N GLU A 31 -8.51 22.35 -23.44
CA GLU A 31 -8.64 23.22 -22.27
C GLU A 31 -7.83 22.69 -21.07
N LYS A 32 -7.65 23.54 -20.06
CA LYS A 32 -6.80 23.27 -18.88
C LYS A 32 -7.03 21.88 -18.24
N LYS A 33 -8.28 21.43 -18.13
CA LYS A 33 -8.63 20.10 -17.60
C LYS A 33 -8.24 18.96 -18.55
N GLY A 34 -8.50 19.11 -19.85
CA GLY A 34 -8.08 18.16 -20.88
C GLY A 34 -6.56 18.00 -20.90
N ILE A 35 -5.81 19.09 -20.75
CA ILE A 35 -4.34 19.07 -20.67
C ILE A 35 -3.85 18.28 -19.45
N GLU A 36 -4.48 18.44 -18.29
CA GLU A 36 -4.11 17.71 -17.08
C GLU A 36 -4.31 16.20 -17.26
N ILE A 37 -5.39 15.80 -17.93
CA ILE A 37 -5.66 14.40 -18.29
C ILE A 37 -4.63 13.89 -19.31
N VAL A 38 -4.31 14.67 -20.34
CA VAL A 38 -3.26 14.32 -21.32
C VAL A 38 -1.92 14.10 -20.60
N LYS A 39 -1.49 15.06 -19.77
CA LYS A 39 -0.23 14.99 -19.03
C LYS A 39 -0.21 13.79 -18.09
N GLN A 40 -1.33 13.49 -17.43
CA GLN A 40 -1.45 12.32 -16.55
C GLN A 40 -1.37 11.01 -17.32
N ILE A 41 -2.12 10.87 -18.42
CA ILE A 41 -2.10 9.67 -19.26
C ILE A 41 -0.70 9.43 -19.83
N LEU A 42 -0.06 10.47 -20.37
CA LEU A 42 1.27 10.33 -20.98
C LEU A 42 2.38 10.12 -19.96
N HIS A 43 2.26 10.68 -18.75
CA HIS A 43 3.18 10.40 -17.65
C HIS A 43 3.05 8.95 -17.16
N ASP A 44 1.81 8.46 -17.00
CA ASP A 44 1.54 7.15 -16.41
C ASP A 44 1.64 6.01 -17.45
N LEU A 45 1.50 6.33 -18.75
CA LEU A 45 1.49 5.40 -19.86
C LEU A 45 2.40 5.90 -21.00
N PRO A 46 3.74 5.88 -20.81
CA PRO A 46 4.69 6.46 -21.76
C PRO A 46 4.67 5.80 -23.16
N ASP A 47 4.12 4.60 -23.27
CA ASP A 47 4.01 3.84 -24.52
C ASP A 47 2.65 4.02 -25.24
N ALA A 48 1.64 4.63 -24.60
CA ALA A 48 0.34 4.83 -25.23
C ALA A 48 0.44 5.82 -26.40
N THR A 49 -0.35 5.58 -27.46
CA THR A 49 -0.48 6.55 -28.56
C THR A 49 -1.66 7.45 -28.27
N ALA A 50 -1.44 8.76 -28.29
CA ALA A 50 -2.48 9.73 -28.01
C ALA A 50 -2.66 10.69 -29.18
N VAL A 51 -3.91 11.03 -29.49
CA VAL A 51 -4.26 12.07 -30.46
C VAL A 51 -5.02 13.16 -29.71
N LEU A 52 -4.48 14.37 -29.67
CA LEU A 52 -5.17 15.54 -29.13
C LEU A 52 -5.76 16.34 -30.28
N ALA A 53 -7.09 16.46 -30.32
CA ALA A 53 -7.79 17.23 -31.32
C ALA A 53 -8.61 18.37 -30.69
N ASP A 54 -8.39 19.59 -31.17
CA ASP A 54 -9.17 20.76 -30.79
C ASP A 54 -9.21 21.79 -31.92
N ARG A 55 -10.21 22.67 -31.93
CA ARG A 55 -10.40 23.71 -32.95
C ARG A 55 -9.26 24.72 -32.99
N ALA A 56 -8.68 25.03 -31.83
CA ALA A 56 -7.55 25.93 -31.69
C ALA A 56 -6.69 25.46 -30.53
N ILE A 57 -5.37 25.41 -30.73
CA ILE A 57 -4.44 24.90 -29.72
C ILE A 57 -3.40 25.97 -29.42
N ASP A 58 -3.23 26.28 -28.13
CA ASP A 58 -2.28 27.30 -27.68
C ASP A 58 -0.84 26.92 -28.10
N PRO A 59 -0.08 27.81 -28.78
CA PRO A 59 1.33 27.59 -29.11
C PRO A 59 2.25 27.33 -27.90
N GLU A 60 1.89 27.78 -26.70
CA GLU A 60 2.60 27.43 -25.47
C GLU A 60 2.34 25.97 -25.08
N LEU A 61 1.08 25.52 -25.17
CA LEU A 61 0.72 24.12 -24.94
C LEU A 61 1.41 23.18 -25.93
N LYS A 62 1.49 23.56 -27.21
CA LYS A 62 2.16 22.77 -28.24
C LYS A 62 3.64 22.53 -27.90
N ARG A 63 4.31 23.51 -27.30
CA ARG A 63 5.71 23.39 -26.84
C ARG A 63 5.84 22.50 -25.61
N ASP A 64 4.91 22.63 -24.66
CA ASP A 64 4.84 21.79 -23.47
C ASP A 64 4.66 20.30 -23.80
N LEU A 65 3.91 20.02 -24.86
CA LEU A 65 3.53 18.68 -25.28
C LEU A 65 4.49 18.05 -26.31
N ASP A 66 5.41 18.84 -26.88
CA ASP A 66 6.39 18.40 -27.89
C ASP A 66 7.38 17.34 -27.37
N PHE A 67 7.51 17.23 -26.04
CA PHE A 67 8.34 16.20 -25.39
C PHE A 67 7.76 14.78 -25.50
N PHE A 68 6.48 14.62 -25.84
CA PHE A 68 5.84 13.31 -25.91
C PHE A 68 5.90 12.73 -27.32
N ALA A 69 6.86 11.84 -27.57
CA ALA A 69 7.14 11.28 -28.89
C ALA A 69 5.96 10.54 -29.56
N ARG A 70 4.93 10.13 -28.81
CA ARG A 70 3.74 9.40 -29.29
C ARG A 70 2.44 10.21 -29.20
N LEU A 71 2.53 11.52 -29.01
CA LEU A 71 1.38 12.41 -29.05
C LEU A 71 1.28 13.07 -30.43
N ILE A 72 0.12 12.94 -31.05
CA ILE A 72 -0.23 13.61 -32.31
C ILE A 72 -1.21 14.74 -32.00
N ILE A 73 -0.86 15.96 -32.37
CA ILE A 73 -1.71 17.14 -32.16
C ILE A 73 -2.37 17.52 -33.48
N VAL A 74 -3.71 17.55 -33.51
CA VAL A 74 -4.51 17.87 -34.69
C VAL A 74 -5.38 19.09 -34.41
N GLU A 75 -5.07 20.20 -35.09
CA GLU A 75 -5.87 21.42 -34.98
C GLU A 75 -7.07 21.35 -35.95
N SER A 76 -8.14 20.71 -35.50
CA SER A 76 -9.36 20.51 -36.30
C SER A 76 -10.57 20.33 -35.40
N SER A 77 -11.75 20.70 -35.91
CA SER A 77 -13.02 20.30 -35.29
C SER A 77 -13.22 18.78 -35.43
N TYR A 78 -13.99 18.21 -34.48
CA TYR A 78 -14.33 16.79 -34.51
C TYR A 78 -14.97 16.39 -35.84
N HIS A 79 -14.53 15.24 -36.35
CA HIS A 79 -15.07 14.58 -37.52
C HIS A 79 -14.84 13.07 -37.35
N GLN A 80 -15.74 12.25 -37.91
CA GLN A 80 -15.83 10.82 -37.58
C GLN A 80 -14.58 9.99 -37.89
N THR A 81 -13.73 10.43 -38.82
CA THR A 81 -12.49 9.69 -39.16
C THR A 81 -11.45 9.75 -38.03
N LEU A 82 -11.58 10.69 -37.09
CA LEU A 82 -10.76 10.68 -35.87
C LEU A 82 -10.99 9.43 -35.03
N LEU A 83 -12.11 8.73 -35.20
CA LEU A 83 -12.44 7.49 -34.50
C LEU A 83 -12.02 6.21 -35.24
N ASP A 84 -11.46 6.29 -36.45
CA ASP A 84 -11.16 5.10 -37.27
C ASP A 84 -10.07 4.19 -36.65
N HIS A 85 -9.19 4.77 -35.82
CA HIS A 85 -8.05 4.09 -35.19
C HIS A 85 -7.95 4.44 -33.70
N THR A 86 -9.08 4.44 -33.00
CA THR A 86 -9.18 4.84 -31.60
C THR A 86 -9.85 3.75 -30.78
N ASP A 87 -9.22 3.36 -29.68
CA ASP A 87 -9.77 2.38 -28.73
C ASP A 87 -10.57 3.08 -27.63
N MET A 88 -10.19 4.32 -27.31
CA MET A 88 -10.82 5.12 -26.27
C MET A 88 -10.85 6.60 -26.62
N VAL A 89 -11.98 7.25 -26.37
CA VAL A 89 -12.14 8.70 -26.53
C VAL A 89 -12.40 9.38 -25.20
N ILE A 90 -11.67 10.47 -24.96
CA ILE A 90 -11.84 11.37 -23.83
C ILE A 90 -12.42 12.67 -24.35
N VAL A 91 -13.59 13.05 -23.85
CA VAL A 91 -14.33 14.22 -24.31
C VAL A 91 -14.28 15.30 -23.23
N ASN A 92 -13.54 16.37 -23.51
CA ASN A 92 -13.39 17.56 -22.67
C ASN A 92 -13.77 18.82 -23.46
N VAL A 93 -15.03 18.88 -23.91
CA VAL A 93 -15.60 20.03 -24.62
C VAL A 93 -16.89 20.46 -23.93
N ASP A 94 -17.22 21.75 -23.98
CA ASP A 94 -18.45 22.28 -23.36
C ASP A 94 -19.71 22.08 -24.24
N ASP A 95 -19.53 21.91 -25.55
CA ASP A 95 -20.63 21.76 -26.50
C ASP A 95 -21.37 20.44 -26.30
N THR A 96 -22.59 20.53 -25.75
CA THR A 96 -23.41 19.35 -25.42
C THR A 96 -23.93 18.63 -26.65
N ALA A 97 -24.17 19.33 -27.77
CA ALA A 97 -24.55 18.69 -29.02
C ALA A 97 -23.37 17.89 -29.58
N LEU A 98 -22.16 18.45 -29.48
CA LEU A 98 -20.94 17.76 -29.88
C LEU A 98 -20.68 16.50 -29.03
N ILE A 99 -20.75 16.61 -27.70
CA ILE A 99 -20.61 15.46 -26.79
C ILE A 99 -21.58 14.34 -27.20
N ALA A 100 -22.85 14.66 -27.44
CA ALA A 100 -23.85 13.66 -27.81
C ALA A 100 -23.48 12.94 -29.12
N SER A 101 -23.06 13.70 -30.14
CA SER A 101 -22.65 13.13 -31.44
C SER A 101 -21.42 12.23 -31.33
N VAL A 102 -20.38 12.67 -30.58
CA VAL A 102 -19.16 11.88 -30.35
C VAL A 102 -19.49 10.60 -29.59
N CYS A 103 -20.31 10.69 -28.55
CA CYS A 103 -20.71 9.53 -27.76
C CYS A 103 -21.48 8.50 -28.61
N GLU A 104 -22.37 8.96 -29.48
CA GLU A 104 -23.13 8.08 -30.37
C GLU A 104 -22.21 7.42 -31.40
N ASP A 105 -21.38 8.20 -32.09
CA ASP A 105 -20.43 7.71 -33.10
C ASP A 105 -19.43 6.70 -32.50
N ALA A 106 -18.89 6.99 -31.32
CA ALA A 106 -17.94 6.11 -30.62
C ALA A 106 -18.59 4.79 -30.19
N ARG A 107 -19.81 4.83 -29.63
CA ARG A 107 -20.53 3.63 -29.19
C ARG A 107 -20.95 2.74 -30.35
N GLN A 108 -21.33 3.30 -31.49
CA GLN A 108 -21.61 2.53 -32.70
C GLN A 108 -20.40 1.71 -33.19
N ARG A 109 -19.19 2.17 -32.86
CA ARG A 109 -17.91 1.55 -33.22
C ARG A 109 -17.31 0.67 -32.10
N GLY A 110 -17.97 0.58 -30.94
CA GLY A 110 -17.47 -0.16 -29.78
C GLY A 110 -16.30 0.50 -29.05
N ILE A 111 -16.11 1.81 -29.25
CA ILE A 111 -15.04 2.61 -28.62
C ILE A 111 -15.50 3.07 -27.23
N TRP A 112 -14.62 2.98 -26.24
CA TRP A 112 -14.95 3.43 -24.88
C TRP A 112 -14.93 4.94 -24.77
N VAL A 113 -15.98 5.50 -24.17
CA VAL A 113 -16.12 6.95 -23.98
C VAL A 113 -15.92 7.34 -22.52
N HIS A 114 -15.09 8.35 -22.29
CA HIS A 114 -15.03 9.08 -21.03
C HIS A 114 -15.34 10.55 -21.27
N VAL A 115 -16.40 11.07 -20.64
CA VAL A 115 -16.76 12.49 -20.68
C VAL A 115 -16.35 13.13 -19.35
N VAL A 116 -15.48 14.12 -19.43
CA VAL A 116 -14.96 14.82 -18.25
C VAL A 116 -16.10 15.48 -17.49
N ASP A 117 -16.11 15.31 -16.16
CA ASP A 117 -17.13 15.82 -15.23
C ASP A 117 -18.58 15.37 -15.50
N ARG A 118 -18.82 14.44 -16.44
CA ARG A 118 -20.15 13.89 -16.76
C ARG A 118 -20.14 12.36 -16.72
N PRO A 119 -20.06 11.75 -15.53
CA PRO A 119 -19.97 10.29 -15.37
C PRO A 119 -21.19 9.55 -15.92
N GLU A 120 -22.35 10.20 -15.98
CA GLU A 120 -23.60 9.66 -16.54
C GLU A 120 -23.56 9.45 -18.06
N LEU A 121 -22.65 10.13 -18.77
CA LEU A 121 -22.44 9.97 -20.21
C LEU A 121 -21.27 9.04 -20.56
N SER A 122 -20.51 8.60 -19.55
CA SER A 122 -19.27 7.85 -19.71
C SER A 122 -19.49 6.34 -19.60
N ASP A 123 -18.80 5.58 -20.46
CA ASP A 123 -18.74 4.11 -20.40
C ASP A 123 -17.61 3.66 -19.47
N VAL A 124 -16.54 4.46 -19.37
CA VAL A 124 -15.37 4.24 -18.51
C VAL A 124 -15.10 5.50 -17.70
N LEU A 125 -14.70 5.33 -16.42
CA LEU A 125 -14.30 6.43 -15.56
C LEU A 125 -12.80 6.36 -15.26
N PHE A 126 -12.10 7.47 -15.50
CA PHE A 126 -10.75 7.66 -14.96
C PHE A 126 -10.84 8.26 -13.56
N ASN A 127 -10.20 7.61 -12.60
CA ASN A 127 -9.99 8.20 -11.29
C ASN A 127 -8.56 8.73 -11.24
N SER A 128 -8.40 10.05 -11.34
CA SER A 128 -7.11 10.75 -11.45
C SER A 128 -6.22 10.66 -10.18
N GLY A 129 -6.50 9.76 -9.24
CA GLY A 129 -5.78 9.63 -7.98
C GLY A 129 -5.13 8.27 -7.69
N PHE A 130 -5.14 7.31 -8.62
CA PHE A 130 -4.66 5.95 -8.35
C PHE A 130 -3.88 5.33 -9.50
N ILE A 131 -2.60 5.66 -9.60
CA ILE A 131 -1.60 4.72 -10.17
C ILE A 131 -0.36 4.78 -9.27
N GLU A 132 -0.48 4.29 -8.03
CA GLU A 132 0.71 3.92 -7.27
C GLU A 132 1.05 2.46 -7.57
N ARG A 133 2.17 2.30 -8.29
CA ARG A 133 3.09 1.15 -8.32
C ARG A 133 2.64 -0.06 -9.13
N GLU A 134 3.49 -0.37 -10.12
CA GLU A 134 4.00 -1.69 -10.46
C GLU A 134 3.20 -2.85 -9.84
N ILE A 135 2.52 -3.62 -10.69
CA ILE A 135 1.85 -4.85 -10.29
C ILE A 135 2.93 -5.82 -9.79
N VAL A 136 3.31 -5.70 -8.52
CA VAL A 136 4.05 -6.74 -7.83
C VAL A 136 3.13 -7.94 -7.85
N ASN A 137 3.61 -9.00 -8.49
CA ASN A 137 2.92 -10.27 -8.63
C ASN A 137 2.81 -10.92 -7.24
N VAL A 138 1.88 -10.43 -6.42
CA VAL A 138 1.53 -11.05 -5.14
C VAL A 138 0.64 -12.24 -5.48
N GLY A 139 1.29 -13.37 -5.72
CA GLY A 139 0.63 -14.65 -5.78
C GLY A 139 -0.28 -14.82 -4.56
N ASN A 140 -1.53 -15.19 -4.81
CA ASN A 140 -2.55 -15.60 -3.82
C ASN A 140 -3.04 -14.54 -2.82
N SER A 141 -3.57 -13.40 -3.29
CA SER A 141 -4.64 -12.75 -2.53
C SER A 141 -5.58 -11.96 -3.45
N GLY A 142 -6.83 -12.42 -3.55
CA GLY A 142 -7.87 -11.78 -4.35
C GLY A 142 -8.11 -10.33 -3.93
N TYR A 143 -7.90 -9.40 -4.86
CA TYR A 143 -8.38 -8.04 -4.75
C TYR A 143 -9.92 -8.07 -4.76
N SER A 144 -10.53 -7.72 -3.63
CA SER A 144 -11.98 -7.51 -3.53
C SER A 144 -12.28 -6.04 -3.84
N PRO A 145 -13.04 -5.71 -4.91
CA PRO A 145 -13.26 -4.33 -5.33
C PRO A 145 -14.17 -3.50 -4.40
N ALA A 146 -14.67 -4.09 -3.31
CA ALA A 146 -15.61 -3.47 -2.39
C ALA A 146 -15.02 -2.39 -1.46
N ASN A 147 -13.73 -2.04 -1.60
CA ASN A 147 -13.06 -1.05 -0.74
C ASN A 147 -12.80 0.32 -1.42
N LEU A 148 -13.34 0.55 -2.62
CA LEU A 148 -13.36 1.89 -3.22
C LEU A 148 -14.35 2.78 -2.46
N LYS A 149 -13.82 3.56 -1.50
CA LYS A 149 -14.57 4.66 -0.89
C LYS A 149 -14.75 5.76 -1.92
N THR A 150 -15.98 5.94 -2.39
CA THR A 150 -16.44 7.19 -3.01
C THR A 150 -16.39 8.29 -1.94
N SER A 151 -15.39 9.16 -2.03
CA SER A 151 -15.30 10.33 -1.16
C SER A 151 -16.36 11.33 -1.59
N GLY A 152 -17.48 11.34 -0.87
CA GLY A 152 -18.54 12.34 -1.01
C GLY A 152 -18.00 13.73 -0.70
N ILE A 153 -18.34 14.68 -1.57
CA ILE A 153 -18.10 16.11 -1.37
C ILE A 153 -18.85 16.53 -0.09
N THR A 154 -18.10 16.88 0.94
CA THR A 154 -18.63 17.58 2.12
C THR A 154 -18.19 19.05 2.04
N PRO A 155 -19.10 20.02 2.29
CA PRO A 155 -18.72 21.42 2.26
C PRO A 155 -17.78 21.72 3.44
N LYS A 156 -16.59 22.27 3.14
CA LYS A 156 -15.67 22.81 4.14
C LYS A 156 -16.29 24.07 4.78
N PRO A 157 -16.44 24.14 6.12
CA PRO A 157 -16.48 25.42 6.80
C PRO A 157 -15.05 25.81 7.20
N GLY A 158 -14.74 27.11 7.10
CA GLY A 158 -13.60 27.72 7.77
C GLY A 158 -12.55 28.33 6.84
N SER A 159 -12.38 29.64 6.97
CA SER A 159 -11.29 30.44 6.43
C SER A 159 -9.93 29.74 6.60
N HIS A 160 -9.06 29.81 5.59
CA HIS A 160 -7.72 29.19 5.56
C HIS A 160 -6.83 29.57 6.77
N GLY A 161 -7.18 30.60 7.55
CA GLY A 161 -6.51 30.96 8.80
C GLY A 161 -6.81 30.02 9.99
N GLU A 162 -8.09 29.67 10.24
CA GLU A 162 -8.49 28.98 11.48
C GLU A 162 -7.97 27.54 11.58
N ILE A 163 -7.91 26.82 10.46
CA ILE A 163 -7.43 25.43 10.43
C ILE A 163 -5.93 25.36 10.77
N ARG A 164 -5.16 26.37 10.37
CA ARG A 164 -3.71 26.44 10.57
C ARG A 164 -3.37 26.72 12.04
N TRP A 165 -4.07 27.66 12.68
CA TRP A 165 -3.86 27.99 14.10
C TRP A 165 -4.29 26.86 15.03
N ARG A 166 -5.41 26.18 14.74
CA ARG A 166 -5.85 25.03 15.52
C ARG A 166 -4.82 23.89 15.48
N ARG A 167 -4.19 23.64 14.33
CA ARG A 167 -3.12 22.64 14.20
C ARG A 167 -1.90 23.03 15.02
N ILE A 168 -1.44 24.27 14.92
CA ILE A 168 -0.28 24.78 15.68
C ILE A 168 -0.54 24.70 17.19
N ALA A 169 -1.72 25.11 17.65
CA ALA A 169 -2.13 25.02 19.05
C ALA A 169 -2.13 23.57 19.55
N THR A 170 -2.64 22.63 18.74
CA THR A 170 -2.67 21.20 19.09
C THR A 170 -1.26 20.63 19.23
N TRP A 171 -0.36 20.94 18.29
CA TRP A 171 1.04 20.49 18.34
C TRP A 171 1.80 21.10 19.53
N SER A 172 1.53 22.36 19.85
CA SER A 172 2.16 23.04 20.99
C SER A 172 1.70 22.44 22.32
N LEU A 173 0.40 22.15 22.46
CA LEU A 173 -0.15 21.48 23.65
C LEU A 173 0.42 20.06 23.81
N PHE A 174 0.54 19.32 22.70
CA PHE A 174 1.11 17.98 22.69
C PHE A 174 2.60 18.00 23.07
N ALA A 175 3.38 18.93 22.52
CA ALA A 175 4.78 19.12 22.87
C ALA A 175 4.94 19.49 24.35
N PHE A 176 4.10 20.39 24.87
CA PHE A 176 4.10 20.76 26.29
C PHE A 176 3.78 19.57 27.21
N PHE A 177 2.76 18.78 26.85
CA PHE A 177 2.40 17.57 27.58
C PHE A 177 3.55 16.55 27.60
N PHE A 178 4.16 16.26 26.45
CA PHE A 178 5.28 15.32 26.36
C PHE A 178 6.55 15.84 27.03
N MET A 179 6.80 17.14 27.00
CA MET A 179 7.89 17.76 27.74
C MET A 179 7.68 17.62 29.26
N PHE A 180 6.47 17.87 29.75
CA PHE A 180 6.14 17.73 31.17
C PHE A 180 6.23 16.26 31.63
N ILE A 181 5.64 15.33 30.87
CA ILE A 181 5.77 13.88 31.11
C ILE A 181 7.23 13.45 31.06
N GLY A 182 7.98 13.93 30.05
CA GLY A 182 9.39 13.60 29.87
C GLY A 182 10.24 14.10 31.03
N HIS A 183 10.02 15.33 31.48
CA HIS A 183 10.67 15.88 32.66
C HIS A 183 10.30 15.09 33.92
N LEU A 184 9.03 14.73 34.09
CA LEU A 184 8.58 13.95 35.24
C LEU A 184 9.26 12.57 35.26
N ILE A 185 9.27 11.86 34.12
CA ILE A 185 9.95 10.57 33.96
C ILE A 185 11.46 10.70 34.21
N ILE A 186 12.12 11.70 33.63
CA ILE A 186 13.55 11.97 33.81
C ILE A 186 13.88 12.32 35.27
N SER A 187 12.99 13.03 35.96
CA SER A 187 13.18 13.38 37.37
C SER A 187 13.04 12.18 38.30
N PHE A 188 12.29 11.14 37.91
CA PHE A 188 12.16 9.89 38.65
C PHE A 188 13.22 8.84 38.25
N LEU A 189 13.94 9.05 37.14
CA LEU A 189 15.01 8.17 36.68
C LEU A 189 16.36 8.73 37.14
N PRO A 190 17.20 7.93 37.83
CA PRO A 190 18.58 8.33 38.15
C PRO A 190 19.46 8.25 36.88
N LEU A 191 19.29 9.22 35.97
CA LEU A 191 20.04 9.28 34.70
C LEU A 191 21.57 9.22 34.87
N PRO A 192 22.19 9.89 35.87
CA PRO A 192 23.65 9.81 36.04
C PRO A 192 24.13 8.39 36.34
N ASP A 193 23.41 7.65 37.20
CA ASP A 193 23.75 6.28 37.59
C ASP A 193 23.50 5.29 36.44
N MET A 194 22.44 5.51 35.66
CA MET A 194 22.17 4.73 34.46
C MET A 194 23.25 4.95 33.39
N ILE A 195 23.68 6.19 33.16
CA ILE A 195 24.73 6.50 32.19
C ILE A 195 26.07 5.92 32.64
N ALA A 196 26.39 5.97 33.94
CA ALA A 196 27.59 5.33 34.47
C ALA A 196 27.55 3.81 34.27
N THR A 197 26.42 3.17 34.57
CA THR A 197 26.20 1.73 34.38
C THR A 197 26.29 1.33 32.91
N ILE A 198 25.74 2.13 32.00
CA ILE A 198 25.83 1.89 30.55
C ILE A 198 27.28 2.01 30.09
N LYS A 199 28.01 3.03 30.56
CA LYS A 199 29.41 3.26 30.17
C LYS A 199 30.32 2.13 30.66
N GLU A 200 30.11 1.66 31.88
CA GLU A 200 30.81 0.48 32.44
C GLU A 200 30.43 -0.80 31.67
N GLY A 201 29.14 -1.00 31.37
CA GLY A 201 28.67 -2.14 30.58
C GLY A 201 29.20 -2.16 29.15
N MET A 202 29.33 -1.00 28.50
CA MET A 202 29.93 -0.87 27.17
C MET A 202 31.42 -1.24 27.16
N GLN A 203 32.14 -0.99 28.26
CA GLN A 203 33.54 -1.37 28.41
C GLN A 203 33.72 -2.88 28.69
N GLN A 204 32.65 -3.56 29.12
CA GLN A 204 32.63 -5.01 29.38
C GLN A 204 32.08 -5.84 28.20
N LEU A 205 31.84 -5.23 27.04
CA LEU A 205 31.34 -5.94 25.87
C LEU A 205 32.39 -6.93 25.33
N ASP A 206 32.12 -8.22 25.52
CA ASP A 206 32.92 -9.30 24.96
C ASP A 206 32.84 -9.32 23.43
N ARG A 207 33.85 -9.90 22.77
CA ARG A 207 33.93 -10.11 21.32
C ARG A 207 32.69 -10.82 20.78
N GLN A 208 32.06 -11.69 21.58
CA GLN A 208 30.82 -12.38 21.25
C GLN A 208 29.68 -11.40 20.91
N PHE A 209 29.64 -10.22 21.52
CA PHE A 209 28.62 -9.21 21.25
C PHE A 209 28.61 -8.74 19.81
N TYR A 210 29.79 -8.47 19.24
CA TYR A 210 29.90 -8.07 17.83
C TYR A 210 29.46 -9.19 16.88
N TRP A 211 29.77 -10.44 17.21
CA TRP A 211 29.28 -11.58 16.45
C TRP A 211 27.76 -11.74 16.53
N MET A 212 27.14 -11.44 17.67
CA MET A 212 25.68 -11.42 17.78
C MET A 212 25.05 -10.35 16.88
N ILE A 213 25.63 -9.15 16.77
CA ILE A 213 25.15 -8.10 15.88
C ILE A 213 25.20 -8.57 14.42
N VAL A 214 26.35 -9.11 13.99
CA VAL A 214 26.52 -9.61 12.62
C VAL A 214 25.57 -10.77 12.35
N ALA A 215 25.42 -11.69 13.29
CA ALA A 215 24.49 -12.82 13.19
C ALA A 215 23.04 -12.35 13.02
N GLY A 216 22.59 -11.40 13.83
CA GLY A 216 21.24 -10.83 13.75
C GLY A 216 21.01 -10.11 12.42
N PHE A 217 22.00 -9.36 11.93
CA PHE A 217 21.93 -8.70 10.62
C PHE A 217 21.77 -9.71 9.47
N VAL A 218 22.62 -10.75 9.44
CA VAL A 218 22.56 -11.81 8.43
C VAL A 218 21.22 -12.55 8.50
N ALA A 219 20.76 -12.90 9.70
CA ALA A 219 19.48 -13.57 9.90
C ALA A 219 18.32 -12.72 9.39
N GLN A 220 18.33 -11.40 9.64
CA GLN A 220 17.28 -10.49 9.18
C GLN A 220 17.31 -10.28 7.67
N MET A 221 18.48 -10.32 7.02
CA MET A 221 18.57 -10.31 5.56
C MET A 221 17.93 -11.56 4.94
N VAL A 222 18.25 -12.74 5.48
CA VAL A 222 17.64 -14.01 5.03
C VAL A 222 16.13 -13.98 5.25
N ASP A 223 15.68 -13.44 6.38
CA ASP A 223 14.27 -13.27 6.69
C ASP A 223 13.56 -12.30 5.76
N GLY A 224 14.20 -11.18 5.42
CA GLY A 224 13.67 -10.23 4.43
C GLY A 224 13.48 -10.86 3.05
N MET A 225 14.28 -11.88 2.70
CA MET A 225 14.18 -12.61 1.44
C MET A 225 13.16 -13.77 1.47
N LEU A 226 13.08 -14.50 2.59
CA LEU A 226 12.28 -15.74 2.70
C LEU A 226 10.97 -15.59 3.50
N GLY A 227 10.87 -14.55 4.32
CA GLY A 227 9.71 -14.19 5.15
C GLY A 227 9.54 -14.98 6.46
N MET A 228 10.30 -16.05 6.70
CA MET A 228 10.21 -16.90 7.91
C MET A 228 11.57 -17.50 8.33
N GLY A 229 12.68 -16.85 7.95
CA GLY A 229 14.04 -17.36 8.11
C GLY A 229 14.74 -16.93 9.39
N TYR A 230 14.31 -15.83 10.00
CA TYR A 230 15.05 -15.16 11.09
C TYR A 230 15.33 -16.09 12.27
N GLY A 231 14.29 -16.76 12.77
CA GLY A 231 14.38 -17.60 13.96
C GLY A 231 15.31 -18.80 13.78
N VAL A 232 15.21 -19.52 12.67
CA VAL A 232 16.03 -20.72 12.42
C VAL A 232 17.51 -20.34 12.31
N VAL A 233 17.82 -19.30 11.53
CA VAL A 233 19.20 -18.84 11.33
C VAL A 233 19.78 -18.27 12.63
N SER A 234 19.03 -17.42 13.33
CA SER A 234 19.48 -16.80 14.58
C SER A 234 19.70 -17.83 15.68
N ILE A 235 18.77 -18.79 15.87
CA ILE A 235 18.93 -19.85 16.88
C ILE A 235 20.20 -20.65 16.62
N THR A 236 20.45 -21.07 15.38
CA THR A 236 21.65 -21.86 15.05
C THR A 236 22.94 -21.08 15.33
N ILE A 237 23.04 -19.83 14.88
CA ILE A 237 24.26 -19.03 15.06
C ILE A 237 24.45 -18.68 16.54
N LEU A 238 23.42 -18.21 17.23
CA LEU A 238 23.51 -17.80 18.63
C LEU A 238 23.78 -18.99 19.56
N MET A 239 23.20 -20.17 19.29
CA MET A 239 23.55 -21.39 20.02
C MET A 239 25.00 -21.80 19.75
N SER A 240 25.51 -21.64 18.52
CA SER A 240 26.91 -21.91 18.21
C SER A 240 27.88 -20.96 18.92
N LEU A 241 27.42 -19.76 19.32
CA LEU A 241 28.17 -18.82 20.14
C LEU A 241 28.10 -19.15 21.65
N GLY A 242 27.38 -20.20 22.04
CA GLY A 242 27.27 -20.66 23.42
C GLY A 242 26.18 -19.98 24.26
N LEU A 243 25.27 -19.23 23.63
CA LEU A 243 24.19 -18.54 24.32
C LEU A 243 23.09 -19.53 24.73
N ASN A 244 22.45 -19.27 25.86
CA ASN A 244 21.39 -20.14 26.37
C ASN A 244 20.08 -19.97 25.59
N LEU A 245 19.40 -21.09 25.34
CA LEU A 245 18.17 -21.11 24.53
C LEU A 245 17.04 -20.18 25.04
N PRO A 246 16.84 -19.97 26.36
CA PRO A 246 15.85 -19.01 26.84
C PRO A 246 16.12 -17.56 26.43
N ALA A 247 17.38 -17.08 26.52
CA ALA A 247 17.72 -15.72 26.12
C ALA A 247 17.67 -15.55 24.60
N ILE A 248 18.11 -16.57 23.85
CA ILE A 248 17.97 -16.62 22.38
C ILE A 248 16.49 -16.51 21.98
N SER A 249 15.62 -17.33 22.56
CA SER A 249 14.20 -17.34 22.21
C SER A 249 13.51 -16.00 22.51
N GLY A 250 13.78 -15.43 23.69
CA GLY A 250 13.23 -14.14 24.08
C GLY A 250 13.70 -12.99 23.21
N SER A 251 15.01 -12.94 22.87
CA SER A 251 15.56 -11.90 22.01
C SER A 251 15.05 -12.00 20.57
N ILE A 252 14.95 -13.21 20.02
CA ILE A 252 14.45 -13.43 18.64
C ILE A 252 13.00 -12.99 18.49
N HIS A 253 12.10 -13.47 19.35
CA HIS A 253 10.68 -13.09 19.27
C HIS A 253 10.49 -11.59 19.51
N THR A 254 11.30 -10.99 20.38
CA THR A 254 11.27 -9.54 20.59
C THR A 254 11.68 -8.78 19.33
N ALA A 255 12.78 -9.18 18.67
CA ALA A 255 13.23 -8.57 17.43
C ALA A 255 12.21 -8.75 16.30
N GLU A 256 11.65 -9.95 16.16
CA GLU A 256 10.66 -10.29 15.13
C GLU A 256 9.34 -9.53 15.32
N MET A 257 8.96 -9.20 16.56
CA MET A 257 7.82 -8.33 16.84
C MET A 257 8.01 -6.93 16.24
N PHE A 258 9.23 -6.38 16.25
CA PHE A 258 9.49 -5.06 15.66
C PHE A 258 9.46 -5.10 14.13
N SER A 259 10.12 -6.08 13.50
CA SER A 259 10.12 -6.20 12.04
C SER A 259 8.72 -6.51 11.51
N SER A 260 8.01 -7.48 12.12
CA SER A 260 6.63 -7.82 11.81
C SER A 260 5.68 -6.67 12.10
N GLY A 261 5.92 -5.91 13.17
CA GLY A 261 5.17 -4.72 13.53
C GLY A 261 5.30 -3.62 12.47
N ALA A 262 6.51 -3.36 11.97
CA ALA A 262 6.75 -2.41 10.89
C ALA A 262 6.06 -2.84 9.58
N SER A 263 6.12 -4.13 9.24
CA SER A 263 5.40 -4.69 8.09
C SER A 263 3.88 -4.57 8.25
N GLY A 264 3.35 -4.95 9.42
CA GLY A 264 1.92 -4.84 9.75
C GLY A 264 1.42 -3.39 9.74
N TYR A 265 2.21 -2.44 10.22
CA TYR A 265 1.90 -1.01 10.14
C TYR A 265 1.82 -0.55 8.68
N THR A 266 2.72 -1.02 7.83
CA THR A 266 2.72 -0.70 6.41
C THR A 266 1.45 -1.20 5.73
N HIS A 267 1.04 -2.45 5.99
CA HIS A 267 -0.25 -2.98 5.53
C HIS A 267 -1.45 -2.20 6.05
N TYR A 268 -1.42 -1.77 7.31
CA TYR A 268 -2.46 -0.93 7.90
C TYR A 268 -2.55 0.44 7.22
N LYS A 269 -1.40 1.09 6.98
CA LYS A 269 -1.30 2.40 6.31
C LYS A 269 -1.89 2.36 4.90
N PHE A 270 -1.68 1.26 4.17
CA PHE A 270 -2.25 1.06 2.83
C PHE A 270 -3.74 0.66 2.83
N GLY A 271 -4.40 0.60 3.99
CA GLY A 271 -5.82 0.26 4.08
C GLY A 271 -6.15 -1.20 3.79
N ASN A 272 -5.14 -2.06 3.61
CA ASN A 272 -5.29 -3.47 3.26
C ASN A 272 -5.50 -4.38 4.49
N VAL A 273 -6.20 -3.90 5.52
CA VAL A 273 -6.43 -4.64 6.77
C VAL A 273 -7.92 -4.76 7.06
N ASN A 274 -8.42 -5.99 6.97
CA ASN A 274 -9.77 -6.31 7.42
C ASN A 274 -9.81 -6.29 8.96
N LYS A 275 -10.40 -5.24 9.53
CA LYS A 275 -10.49 -5.04 10.99
C LYS A 275 -11.22 -6.16 11.72
N LYS A 276 -12.19 -6.83 11.07
CA LYS A 276 -12.89 -7.98 11.64
C LYS A 276 -11.95 -9.17 11.75
N LEU A 277 -11.28 -9.53 10.66
CA LEU A 277 -10.30 -10.62 10.64
C LEU A 277 -9.14 -10.35 11.61
N PHE A 278 -8.61 -9.13 11.62
CA PHE A 278 -7.53 -8.72 12.53
C PHE A 278 -7.91 -8.94 13.99
N LYS A 279 -9.09 -8.48 14.43
CA LYS A 279 -9.55 -8.68 15.82
C LYS A 279 -9.81 -10.16 16.13
N THR A 280 -10.40 -10.89 15.19
CA THR A 280 -10.65 -12.33 15.33
C THR A 280 -9.37 -13.15 15.45
N LEU A 281 -8.25 -12.68 14.88
CA LEU A 281 -6.96 -13.35 15.00
C LEU A 281 -6.17 -12.87 16.23
N LEU A 282 -6.17 -11.55 16.48
CA LEU A 282 -5.41 -10.91 17.55
C LEU A 282 -5.84 -11.39 18.94
N ILE A 283 -7.15 -11.36 19.24
CA ILE A 283 -7.66 -11.66 20.58
C ILE A 283 -7.31 -13.10 21.01
N PRO A 284 -7.70 -14.16 20.25
CA PRO A 284 -7.32 -15.52 20.62
C PRO A 284 -5.81 -15.75 20.52
N GLY A 285 -5.10 -15.07 19.62
CA GLY A 285 -3.65 -15.16 19.51
C GLY A 285 -2.93 -14.67 20.77
N VAL A 286 -3.30 -13.49 21.30
CA VAL A 286 -2.74 -12.94 22.54
C VAL A 286 -3.06 -13.84 23.73
N ILE A 287 -4.31 -14.30 23.84
CA ILE A 287 -4.71 -15.22 24.91
C ILE A 287 -3.89 -16.51 24.83
N GLY A 288 -3.75 -17.08 23.63
CA GLY A 288 -2.96 -18.30 23.41
C GLY A 288 -1.47 -18.12 23.74
N ALA A 289 -0.88 -16.97 23.37
CA ALA A 289 0.52 -16.66 23.67
C ALA A 289 0.76 -16.52 25.18
N VAL A 290 -0.12 -15.82 25.91
CA VAL A 290 -0.03 -15.67 27.37
C VAL A 290 -0.21 -17.02 28.06
N LEU A 291 -1.24 -17.78 27.69
CA LEU A 291 -1.46 -19.12 28.25
C LEU A 291 -0.29 -20.06 27.95
N GLY A 292 0.23 -20.03 26.72
CA GLY A 292 1.39 -20.82 26.32
C GLY A 292 2.65 -20.46 27.12
N ALA A 293 2.93 -19.17 27.29
CA ALA A 293 4.07 -18.70 28.09
C ALA A 293 3.94 -19.10 29.57
N VAL A 294 2.75 -18.97 30.16
CA VAL A 294 2.47 -19.40 31.54
C VAL A 294 2.63 -20.91 31.69
N LEU A 295 2.07 -21.70 30.78
CA LEU A 295 2.20 -23.16 30.79
C LEU A 295 3.66 -23.61 30.64
N LEU A 296 4.40 -23.01 29.70
CA LEU A 296 5.81 -23.33 29.50
C LEU A 296 6.66 -22.92 30.71
N SER A 297 6.39 -21.77 31.30
CA SER A 297 7.12 -21.28 32.48
C SER A 297 6.88 -22.11 33.73
N THR A 298 5.69 -22.72 33.88
CA THR A 298 5.30 -23.47 35.10
C THR A 298 5.54 -24.97 34.97
N TYR A 299 5.26 -25.54 33.80
CA TYR A 299 5.30 -26.99 33.57
C TYR A 299 6.41 -27.43 32.60
N GLY A 300 7.11 -26.49 31.96
CA GLY A 300 8.11 -26.78 30.93
C GLY A 300 9.20 -27.73 31.39
N GLU A 301 9.80 -27.48 32.56
CA GLU A 301 10.88 -28.33 33.10
C GLU A 301 10.39 -29.74 33.47
N LYS A 302 9.20 -29.87 34.06
CA LYS A 302 8.66 -31.15 34.53
C LYS A 302 8.34 -32.13 33.40
N TYR A 303 7.90 -31.62 32.25
CA TYR A 303 7.51 -32.44 31.11
C TYR A 303 8.43 -32.29 29.89
N ALA A 304 9.54 -31.55 30.01
CA ALA A 304 10.51 -31.30 28.95
C ALA A 304 10.96 -32.60 28.26
N THR A 305 11.21 -33.65 29.05
CA THR A 305 11.70 -34.95 28.56
C THR A 305 10.73 -35.62 27.58
N TYR A 306 9.42 -35.43 27.76
CA TYR A 306 8.40 -36.00 26.87
C TYR A 306 8.06 -35.06 25.71
N PHE A 307 7.95 -33.75 25.97
CA PHE A 307 7.54 -32.80 24.94
C PHE A 307 8.64 -32.49 23.91
N ARG A 308 9.92 -32.40 24.33
CA ARG A 308 11.03 -32.10 23.41
C ARG A 308 11.13 -33.09 22.23
N PRO A 309 11.16 -34.42 22.43
CA PRO A 309 11.24 -35.36 21.31
C PRO A 309 9.96 -35.37 20.46
N LEU A 310 8.78 -35.15 21.08
CA LEU A 310 7.51 -35.07 20.35
C LEU A 310 7.46 -33.86 19.41
N ILE A 311 7.83 -32.67 19.92
CA ILE A 311 7.89 -31.45 19.12
C ILE A 311 8.96 -31.57 18.03
N ALA A 312 10.14 -32.10 18.36
CA ALA A 312 11.21 -32.33 17.40
C ALA A 312 10.78 -33.28 16.27
N GLY A 313 10.05 -34.35 16.58
CA GLY A 313 9.50 -35.26 15.58
C GLY A 313 8.46 -34.59 14.68
N TYR A 314 7.57 -33.78 15.28
CA TYR A 314 6.58 -33.01 14.53
C TYR A 314 7.22 -31.98 13.59
N THR A 315 8.20 -31.20 14.07
CA THR A 315 8.91 -30.21 13.26
C THR A 315 9.75 -30.86 12.15
N LEU A 316 10.37 -32.01 12.42
CA LEU A 316 11.05 -32.81 11.41
C LEU A 316 10.09 -33.24 10.29
N LEU A 317 8.93 -33.79 10.65
CA LEU A 317 7.92 -34.22 9.68
C LEU A 317 7.42 -33.04 8.85
N LEU A 318 7.13 -31.90 9.50
CA LEU A 318 6.74 -30.66 8.82
C LEU A 318 7.83 -30.19 7.83
N GLY A 319 9.09 -30.19 8.25
CA GLY A 319 10.23 -29.80 7.41
C GLY A 319 10.39 -30.70 6.19
N VAL A 320 10.34 -32.03 6.38
CA VAL A 320 10.36 -33.02 5.29
C VAL A 320 9.20 -32.79 4.33
N ARG A 321 7.99 -32.54 4.85
CA ARG A 321 6.81 -32.26 4.02
C ARG A 321 6.99 -31.00 3.17
N ILE A 322 7.53 -29.92 3.73
CA ILE A 322 7.80 -28.68 3.00
C ILE A 322 8.81 -28.92 1.87
N LEU A 323 9.89 -29.67 2.13
CA LEU A 323 10.89 -30.03 1.12
C LEU A 323 10.25 -30.85 -0.02
N ILE A 324 9.46 -31.88 0.31
CA ILE A 324 8.76 -32.68 -0.70
C ILE A 324 7.85 -31.81 -1.58
N ILE A 325 7.10 -30.88 -0.97
CA ILE A 325 6.23 -29.96 -1.71
C ILE A 325 7.04 -29.06 -2.64
N SER A 326 8.21 -28.57 -2.19
CA SER A 326 9.07 -27.70 -2.99
C SER A 326 9.65 -28.41 -4.23
N PHE A 327 10.05 -29.67 -4.11
CA PHE A 327 10.63 -30.46 -5.21
C PHE A 327 9.60 -31.17 -6.09
N ARG A 328 8.31 -31.13 -5.73
CA ARG A 328 7.25 -31.70 -6.57
C ARG A 328 7.04 -30.80 -7.79
N LYS A 329 7.52 -31.24 -8.96
CA LYS A 329 7.25 -30.57 -10.25
C LYS A 329 5.76 -30.29 -10.36
N ARG A 330 5.40 -29.02 -10.60
CA ARG A 330 4.06 -28.64 -11.03
C ARG A 330 3.91 -29.06 -12.49
N THR A 331 3.50 -30.30 -12.70
CA THR A 331 2.72 -30.67 -13.91
C THR A 331 1.34 -30.08 -13.81
#